data_AF-A0AB35YJH0-F1
#
_entry.id   AF-A0AB35YJH0-F1
#
_cell.length_a   1.000
_cell.length_b   1.000
_cell.length_c   1.000
_cell.angle_alpha   90.00
_cell.angle_beta   90.00
_cell.angle_gamma   90.00
#
_symmetry.space_group_name_H-M   'P 1'
#
loop_
_entity.id
_entity.type
_entity.pdbx_description
1 polymer ?
#
loop_
_entity_poly.entity_id
_entity_poly.type
_entity_poly.pdbx_seq_one_letter_code
_entity_poly.pdbx_strand_id
1 'polypeptide(L)'
;MNLTIEELKAELLKAELVDFLHRAYQQGVEDCRKSMKFELSLPSNLRKEHVAQIFQCELPTVEKIIRMDGFPKCHALTARYPRDKVLEWRDKNVMYMNSRLGIYVSENESLRLLRA
;
A
#
# COMPACT_ATOMS: atom_id res chain seq x y z
N MET A 1 52.43 7.58 -5.38
CA MET A 1 51.82 6.45 -6.12
C MET A 1 51.04 7.05 -7.27
N ASN A 2 51.50 6.85 -8.51
CA ASN A 2 50.73 7.27 -9.68
C ASN A 2 49.72 6.17 -9.98
N LEU A 3 48.46 6.43 -9.64
CA LEU A 3 47.36 5.55 -10.03
C LEU A 3 47.25 5.57 -11.55
N THR A 4 47.10 4.40 -12.14
CA THR A 4 46.80 4.24 -13.56
C THR A 4 45.40 4.77 -13.85
N ILE A 5 45.16 5.15 -15.11
CA ILE A 5 43.84 5.66 -15.56
C ILE A 5 42.73 4.63 -15.26
N GLU A 6 43.03 3.34 -15.29
CA GLU A 6 42.06 2.28 -14.96
C GLU A 6 41.70 2.25 -13.48
N GLU A 7 42.67 2.42 -12.59
CA GLU A 7 42.42 2.48 -11.14
C GLU A 7 41.56 3.70 -10.79
N LEU A 8 41.82 4.86 -11.41
CA LEU A 8 41.00 6.05 -11.22
C LEU A 8 39.55 5.86 -11.71
N LYS A 9 39.35 5.16 -12.83
CA LYS A 9 38.01 4.80 -13.32
C LYS A 9 37.30 3.84 -12.38
N ALA A 10 38.02 2.86 -11.83
CA ALA A 10 37.47 1.90 -10.89
C ALA A 10 37.05 2.57 -9.57
N GLU A 11 37.87 3.49 -9.05
CA GLU A 11 37.53 4.26 -7.85
C GLU A 11 36.35 5.19 -8.08
N LEU A 12 36.30 5.88 -9.23
CA LEU A 12 35.16 6.72 -9.60
C LEU A 12 33.87 5.90 -9.69
N LEU A 13 33.89 4.77 -10.41
CA LEU A 13 32.75 3.87 -10.54
C LEU A 13 32.28 3.36 -9.18
N LYS A 14 33.22 3.01 -8.29
CA LYS A 14 32.91 2.56 -6.93
C LYS A 14 32.21 3.66 -6.13
N ALA A 15 32.69 4.89 -6.22
CA ALA A 15 32.05 6.02 -5.54
C ALA A 15 30.63 6.27 -6.06
N GLU A 16 30.44 6.27 -7.39
CA GLU A 16 29.13 6.44 -8.01
C GLU A 16 28.15 5.31 -7.64
N LEU A 17 28.62 4.07 -7.59
CA LEU A 17 27.82 2.92 -7.17
C LEU A 17 27.39 3.04 -5.69
N VAL A 18 28.30 3.44 -4.81
CA VAL A 18 27.96 3.66 -3.39
C VAL A 18 26.89 4.73 -3.24
N ASP A 19 27.05 5.85 -3.94
CA ASP A 19 26.07 6.94 -3.95
C ASP A 19 24.72 6.49 -4.52
N PHE A 20 24.73 5.75 -5.63
CA PHE A 20 23.53 5.21 -6.25
C PHE A 20 22.78 4.26 -5.30
N LEU A 21 23.49 3.31 -4.68
CA LEU A 21 22.90 2.37 -3.73
C LEU A 21 22.34 3.08 -2.51
N HIS A 22 23.04 4.11 -2.00
CA HIS A 22 22.58 4.87 -0.87
C HIS A 22 21.30 5.65 -1.20
N ARG A 23 21.22 6.28 -2.37
CA ARG A 23 20.00 6.96 -2.85
C ARG A 23 18.85 5.98 -3.05
N ALA A 24 19.10 4.83 -3.67
CA ALA A 24 18.09 3.80 -3.86
C ALA A 24 17.54 3.28 -2.52
N TYR A 25 18.41 3.10 -1.52
CA TYR A 25 17.99 2.73 -0.17
C TYR A 25 17.12 3.81 0.47
N GLN A 26 17.57 5.07 0.45
CA GLN A 26 16.81 6.19 1.02
C GLN A 26 15.43 6.33 0.36
N GLN A 27 15.38 6.24 -0.97
CA GLN A 27 14.14 6.27 -1.74
C GLN A 27 13.19 5.14 -1.31
N GLY A 28 13.70 3.91 -1.20
CA GLY A 28 12.90 2.76 -0.75
C GLY A 28 12.33 2.95 0.67
N VAL A 29 13.11 3.52 1.58
CA VAL A 29 12.62 3.85 2.95
C VAL A 29 11.53 4.92 2.91
N GLU A 30 11.70 5.96 2.10
CA GLU A 30 10.69 7.01 1.96
C GLU A 30 9.40 6.50 1.33
N ASP A 31 9.49 5.66 0.30
CA ASP A 31 8.32 5.11 -0.39
C ASP A 31 7.53 4.19 0.55
N CYS A 32 8.21 3.38 1.36
CA CYS A 32 7.57 2.60 2.42
C CYS A 32 6.89 3.50 3.47
N ARG A 33 7.57 4.57 3.92
CA ARG A 33 6.95 5.53 4.86
C ARG A 33 5.71 6.20 4.27
N LYS A 34 5.74 6.55 2.97
CA LYS A 34 4.60 7.16 2.27
C LYS A 34 3.44 6.18 2.14
N SER A 35 3.71 4.91 1.79
CA SER A 35 2.66 3.89 1.65
C SER A 35 1.98 3.60 3.00
N MET A 36 2.74 3.55 4.09
CA MET A 36 2.20 3.31 5.45
C MET A 36 1.49 4.53 6.05
N LYS A 37 1.77 5.75 5.58
CA LYS A 37 1.23 6.99 6.15
C LYS A 37 -0.31 7.00 6.19
N PHE A 38 -0.94 6.47 5.13
CA PHE A 38 -2.40 6.38 5.06
C PHE A 38 -2.95 5.48 6.16
N GLU A 39 -2.46 4.25 6.27
CA GLU A 39 -2.95 3.27 7.25
C GLU A 39 -2.71 3.70 8.70
N LEU A 40 -1.58 4.37 8.96
CA LEU A 40 -1.23 4.91 10.28
C LEU A 40 -2.11 6.11 10.67
N SER A 41 -2.50 6.95 9.72
CA SER A 41 -3.31 8.16 9.96
C SER A 41 -4.79 7.89 10.26
N LEU A 42 -5.28 6.69 9.94
CA LEU A 42 -6.65 6.30 10.24
C LEU A 42 -6.91 6.31 11.76
N PRO A 43 -8.17 6.39 12.22
CA PRO A 43 -8.51 6.17 13.63
C PRO A 43 -8.63 4.68 13.97
N SER A 44 -8.45 4.31 15.24
CA SER A 44 -8.56 2.90 15.70
C SER A 44 -9.94 2.30 15.42
N ASN A 45 -10.98 3.13 15.57
CA ASN A 45 -12.35 2.80 15.21
C ASN A 45 -12.77 3.60 13.97
N LEU A 46 -12.93 2.91 12.85
CA LEU A 46 -13.30 3.47 11.57
C LEU A 46 -14.81 3.78 11.50
N ARG A 47 -15.15 4.80 10.71
CA ARG A 47 -16.52 5.15 10.31
C ARG A 47 -16.75 4.67 8.88
N LYS A 48 -18.00 4.72 8.40
CA LYS A 48 -18.33 4.38 7.00
C LYS A 48 -17.49 5.19 6.00
N GLU A 49 -17.24 6.48 6.28
CA GLU A 49 -16.40 7.36 5.46
C GLU A 49 -14.95 6.85 5.36
N HIS A 50 -14.37 6.38 6.46
CA HIS A 50 -13.02 5.82 6.44
C HIS A 50 -12.97 4.49 5.69
N VAL A 51 -14.03 3.67 5.79
CA VAL A 51 -14.16 2.44 5.00
C VAL A 51 -14.25 2.78 3.51
N ALA A 52 -15.00 3.82 3.12
CA ALA A 52 -15.05 4.34 1.76
C ALA A 52 -13.66 4.72 1.23
N GLN A 53 -12.86 5.40 2.06
CA GLN A 53 -11.49 5.79 1.73
C GLN A 53 -10.57 4.57 1.58
N ILE A 54 -10.66 3.59 2.48
CA ILE A 54 -9.82 2.37 2.43
C ILE A 54 -10.10 1.57 1.16
N PHE A 55 -11.38 1.42 0.79
CA PHE A 55 -11.79 0.66 -0.38
C PHE A 55 -11.91 1.53 -1.65
N GLN A 56 -11.55 2.82 -1.59
CA GLN A 56 -11.67 3.76 -2.72
C GLN A 56 -13.01 3.66 -3.47
N CYS A 57 -14.11 3.62 -2.73
CA CYS A 57 -15.44 3.39 -3.30
C CYS A 57 -16.52 4.28 -2.69
N GLU A 58 -17.62 4.43 -3.41
CA GLU A 58 -18.76 5.24 -2.99
C GLU A 58 -19.48 4.65 -1.76
N LEU A 59 -20.10 5.52 -0.95
CA LEU A 59 -20.82 5.12 0.27
C LEU A 59 -21.89 4.02 0.06
N PRO A 60 -22.68 3.99 -1.02
CA PRO A 60 -23.63 2.90 -1.27
C PRO A 60 -22.95 1.55 -1.46
N THR A 61 -21.74 1.55 -2.03
CA THR A 61 -20.92 0.35 -2.25
C THR A 61 -20.31 -0.12 -0.94
N VAL A 62 -19.90 0.81 -0.08
CA VAL A 62 -19.47 0.52 1.29
C VAL A 62 -20.55 -0.19 2.09
N GLU A 63 -21.83 0.18 1.92
CA GLU A 63 -22.92 -0.54 2.58
C GLU A 63 -23.03 -2.00 2.14
N LYS A 64 -22.84 -2.28 0.84
CA LYS A 64 -22.79 -3.65 0.32
C LYS A 64 -21.63 -4.42 0.95
N ILE A 65 -20.47 -3.78 1.09
CA ILE A 65 -19.27 -4.37 1.71
C ILE A 65 -19.51 -4.71 3.18
N ILE A 66 -20.04 -3.76 3.96
CA ILE A 66 -20.32 -3.96 5.38
C ILE A 66 -21.39 -5.04 5.60
N ARG A 67 -22.30 -5.26 4.64
CA ARG A 67 -23.31 -6.31 4.71
C ARG A 67 -22.77 -7.70 4.33
N MET A 68 -21.55 -7.81 3.81
CA MET A 68 -20.96 -9.11 3.50
C MET A 68 -20.71 -9.94 4.75
N ASP A 69 -20.90 -11.25 4.61
CA ASP A 69 -20.63 -12.21 5.68
C ASP A 69 -19.14 -12.19 6.06
N GLY A 70 -18.88 -12.15 7.36
CA GLY A 70 -17.52 -12.08 7.90
C GLY A 70 -16.89 -10.68 7.91
N PHE A 71 -17.58 -9.63 7.45
CA PHE A 71 -17.05 -8.27 7.58
C PHE A 71 -16.95 -7.87 9.07
N PRO A 72 -15.78 -7.36 9.52
CA PRO A 72 -15.54 -7.09 10.94
C PRO A 72 -16.35 -5.88 11.44
N LYS A 73 -17.24 -6.13 12.39
CA LYS A 73 -18.10 -5.11 13.02
C LYS A 73 -17.85 -5.05 14.52
N CYS A 74 -17.74 -3.86 15.07
CA CYS A 74 -17.75 -3.71 16.52
C CYS A 74 -19.17 -3.95 17.04
N HIS A 75 -19.35 -4.93 17.92
CA HIS A 75 -20.66 -5.25 18.51
C HIS A 75 -20.98 -4.33 19.70
N ALA A 76 -19.95 -3.78 20.35
CA ALA A 76 -20.09 -2.87 21.49
C ALA A 76 -20.40 -1.43 21.08
N LEU A 77 -19.99 -1.01 19.87
CA LEU A 77 -20.19 0.36 19.37
C LEU A 77 -20.87 0.32 18.00
N THR A 78 -22.07 0.87 17.91
CA THR A 78 -22.85 0.93 16.68
C THR A 78 -22.11 1.74 15.61
N ALA A 79 -22.08 1.20 14.38
CA ALA A 79 -21.46 1.85 13.21
C ALA A 79 -19.98 2.22 13.40
N ARG A 80 -19.22 1.36 14.08
CA ARG A 80 -17.76 1.43 14.20
C ARG A 80 -17.11 0.13 13.76
N TYR A 81 -16.00 0.26 13.03
CA TYR A 81 -15.27 -0.89 12.47
C TYR A 81 -13.81 -0.86 12.96
N PRO A 82 -13.32 -1.94 13.60
CA PRO A 82 -11.94 -1.98 14.08
C PRO A 82 -10.96 -1.91 12.90
N ARG A 83 -10.04 -0.94 12.92
CA ARG A 83 -9.11 -0.67 11.79
C ARG A 83 -8.34 -1.91 11.37
N ASP A 84 -7.62 -2.52 12.30
CA ASP A 84 -6.70 -3.63 12.01
C ASP A 84 -7.46 -4.83 11.43
N LYS A 85 -8.67 -5.08 11.92
CA LYS A 85 -9.53 -6.14 11.39
C LYS A 85 -10.07 -5.83 10.00
N VAL A 86 -10.43 -4.58 9.73
CA VAL A 86 -10.88 -4.16 8.38
C VAL A 86 -9.74 -4.28 7.37
N LEU A 87 -8.52 -3.88 7.72
CA LEU A 87 -7.34 -4.02 6.87
C LEU A 87 -6.99 -5.50 6.65
N GLU A 88 -6.96 -6.31 7.70
CA GLU A 88 -6.73 -7.76 7.61
C GLU A 88 -7.78 -8.45 6.72
N TRP A 89 -9.05 -8.04 6.85
CA TRP A 89 -10.13 -8.58 6.05
C TRP A 89 -10.03 -8.13 4.58
N ARG A 90 -9.67 -6.87 4.32
CA ARG A 90 -9.40 -6.34 2.97
C ARG A 90 -8.36 -7.21 2.26
N ASP A 91 -7.23 -7.44 2.89
CA ASP A 91 -6.08 -8.14 2.30
C ASP A 91 -6.42 -9.62 1.98
N LYS A 92 -7.29 -10.24 2.79
CA LYS A 92 -7.78 -11.61 2.54
C LYS A 92 -8.81 -11.70 1.43
N ASN A 93 -9.56 -10.63 1.16
CA ASN A 93 -10.70 -10.64 0.24
C ASN A 93 -10.46 -9.87 -1.07
N VAL A 94 -9.22 -9.42 -1.34
CA VAL A 94 -8.86 -8.63 -2.54
C VAL A 94 -9.32 -9.29 -3.84
N MET A 95 -9.03 -10.58 -4.03
CA MET A 95 -9.43 -11.34 -5.25
C MET A 95 -10.95 -11.31 -5.49
N TYR A 96 -11.72 -11.43 -4.41
CA TYR A 96 -13.18 -11.41 -4.45
C TYR A 96 -13.71 -10.00 -4.74
N MET A 97 -13.08 -8.97 -4.20
CA MET A 97 -13.43 -7.57 -4.47
C MET A 97 -13.17 -7.18 -5.93
N ASN A 98 -12.09 -7.66 -6.54
CA ASN A 98 -11.75 -7.36 -7.93
C ASN A 98 -12.76 -7.98 -8.88
N SER A 99 -13.03 -9.27 -8.70
CA SER A 99 -13.90 -10.05 -9.59
C SER A 99 -15.37 -9.65 -9.51
N ARG A 100 -15.89 -9.35 -8.31
CA ARG A 100 -17.32 -9.15 -8.10
C ARG A 100 -17.73 -7.68 -8.04
N LEU A 101 -16.84 -6.79 -7.62
CA LEU A 101 -17.17 -5.39 -7.41
C LEU A 101 -16.39 -4.44 -8.33
N GLY A 102 -15.28 -4.88 -8.95
CA GLY A 102 -14.46 -4.03 -9.83
C GLY A 102 -13.77 -2.87 -9.09
N ILE A 103 -13.61 -2.98 -7.77
CA ILE A 103 -13.21 -1.86 -6.89
C ILE A 103 -11.69 -1.78 -6.70
N TYR A 104 -10.95 -2.88 -6.88
CA TYR A 104 -9.51 -2.89 -6.69
C TYR A 104 -8.82 -3.28 -8.01
N VAL A 105 -7.96 -2.41 -8.51
CA VAL A 105 -6.85 -2.81 -9.38
C VAL A 105 -5.66 -2.84 -8.44
N SER A 106 -5.16 -4.03 -8.09
CA SER A 106 -3.95 -4.11 -7.27
C SER A 106 -2.80 -3.41 -8.03
N GLU A 107 -1.86 -2.82 -7.32
CA GLU A 107 -0.70 -2.16 -7.96
C GLU A 107 0.06 -3.13 -8.89
N ASN A 108 0.08 -4.43 -8.55
CA ASN A 108 0.58 -5.50 -9.40
C ASN A 108 -0.25 -5.75 -10.67
N GLU A 109 -1.57 -5.59 -10.61
CA GLU A 109 -2.47 -5.70 -11.77
C GLU A 109 -2.32 -4.48 -12.68
N SER A 110 -2.17 -3.28 -12.12
CA SER A 110 -1.83 -2.05 -12.86
C SER A 110 -0.49 -2.19 -13.59
N LEU A 111 0.53 -2.70 -12.89
CA LEU A 111 1.85 -2.98 -13.48
C LEU A 111 1.81 -4.08 -14.55
N ARG A 112 0.90 -5.05 -14.43
CA ARG A 112 0.69 -6.08 -15.44
C ARG A 112 -0.01 -5.52 -16.69
N LEU A 113 -1.00 -4.65 -16.51
CA LEU A 113 -1.72 -3.98 -17.60
C LEU A 113 -0.86 -2.96 -18.35
N LEU A 114 0.08 -2.28 -17.67
CA LEU A 114 1.04 -1.36 -18.28
C LEU A 114 2.17 -2.06 -19.05
N ARG A 115 2.33 -3.38 -18.89
CA ARG A 115 3.35 -4.21 -19.56
C ARG A 115 2.81 -4.97 -20.77
N ALA A 116 1.51 -4.90 -21.03
CA ALA A 116 0.85 -5.48 -22.20
C ALA A 116 0.70 -4.43 -23.32
#